data_AF-A0A9Q0WRZ3-F1
#
_entry.id   AF-A0A9Q0WRZ3-F1
#
_cell.length_a   1.000
_cell.length_b   1.000
_cell.length_c   1.000
_cell.angle_alpha   90.00
_cell.angle_beta   90.00
_cell.angle_gamma   90.00
#
_symmetry.space_group_name_H-M   'P 1'
#
loop_
_entity.id
_entity.type
_entity.pdbx_description
1 polymer ?
#
loop_
_entity_poly.entity_id
_entity_poly.type
_entity_poly.pdbx_seq_one_letter_code
_entity_poly.pdbx_strand_id
1 'polypeptide(L)'
;MRGLRLMIFIPSLLILTNLQETSSHGDHPLSRIAIHEATFALTPLAHVKASPSILGLTTGQNSEWVTIEYSTPSPSVDDWIGVFSPANFSASTCPSENPRVYPPLLCSAPIKFQYASYSSPQYKDTGKGSLKLQIINQRSDFSFALFTGGFLNPKLVAVSNKVVFSNPNAPAYPRLAQGKKWDEMTVTWTSGYGISEAEPFVEWGPKGGDPIRSPAGYTDF
;
A
#
# COMPACT_ATOMS: atom_id res chain seq x y z
N MET A 1 55.35 -25.30 61.93
CA MET A 1 54.49 -25.93 60.90
C MET A 1 53.05 -25.56 61.21
N ARG A 2 52.53 -24.51 60.55
CA ARG A 2 51.25 -23.84 60.81
C ARG A 2 50.57 -23.57 59.45
N GLY A 3 49.25 -23.75 59.41
CA GLY A 3 48.34 -23.22 58.38
C GLY A 3 48.21 -24.12 57.15
N LEU A 4 47.13 -24.86 56.90
CA LEU A 4 45.69 -24.54 56.81
C LEU A 4 45.30 -23.73 55.55
N ARG A 5 44.56 -24.44 54.67
CA ARG A 5 43.63 -24.00 53.61
C ARG A 5 44.22 -23.33 52.37
N LEU A 6 44.25 -24.09 51.26
CA LEU A 6 44.40 -23.56 49.91
C LEU A 6 43.07 -23.73 49.13
N MET A 7 42.38 -22.58 49.00
CA MET A 7 41.66 -22.08 47.82
C MET A 7 40.58 -22.93 47.14
N ILE A 8 39.31 -22.57 47.41
CA ILE A 8 38.20 -22.73 46.47
C ILE A 8 38.00 -21.35 45.81
N PHE A 9 38.37 -21.25 44.54
CA PHE A 9 38.10 -20.08 43.69
C PHE A 9 36.64 -20.12 43.24
N ILE A 10 35.88 -19.06 43.55
CA ILE A 10 34.65 -18.72 42.83
C ILE A 10 34.92 -17.37 42.15
N PRO A 11 34.98 -17.30 40.81
CA PRO A 11 34.63 -16.09 40.11
C PRO A 11 33.20 -16.24 39.56
N SER A 12 32.38 -15.36 40.08
CA SER A 12 31.01 -15.02 39.70
C SER A 12 30.76 -14.99 38.19
N LEU A 13 29.69 -15.68 37.80
CA LEU A 13 29.01 -15.62 36.51
C LEU A 13 28.53 -14.18 36.23
N LEU A 14 29.20 -13.45 35.33
CA LEU A 14 28.71 -12.19 34.76
C LEU A 14 28.51 -12.40 33.26
N ILE A 15 27.44 -13.11 32.91
CA ILE A 15 26.88 -13.08 31.56
C ILE A 15 25.87 -11.92 31.57
N LEU A 16 26.33 -10.73 31.23
CA LEU A 16 25.45 -9.64 30.82
C LEU A 16 24.84 -10.06 29.48
N THR A 17 23.65 -10.63 29.53
CA THR A 17 22.79 -10.80 28.36
C THR A 17 22.50 -9.41 27.80
N ASN A 18 22.99 -9.12 26.59
CA ASN A 18 22.44 -8.06 25.77
C ASN A 18 21.00 -8.45 25.42
N LEU A 19 20.06 -8.12 26.29
CA LEU A 19 18.64 -8.10 25.96
C LEU A 19 18.46 -6.95 24.98
N GLN A 20 18.64 -7.26 23.70
CA GLN A 20 18.18 -6.39 22.64
C GLN A 20 16.66 -6.46 22.70
N GLU A 21 16.05 -5.40 23.24
CA GLU A 21 14.61 -5.24 23.27
C GLU A 21 14.12 -5.30 21.82
N THR A 22 13.54 -6.42 21.43
CA THR A 22 12.84 -6.52 20.16
C THR A 22 11.54 -5.75 20.33
N SER A 23 11.57 -4.46 19.97
CA SER A 23 10.34 -3.69 19.84
C SER A 23 9.48 -4.41 18.80
N SER A 24 8.32 -4.93 19.23
CA SER A 24 7.30 -5.41 18.32
C SER A 24 7.05 -4.30 17.31
N HIS A 25 6.91 -4.67 16.03
CA HIS A 25 6.50 -3.70 15.02
C HIS A 25 5.21 -3.04 15.53
N GLY A 26 5.20 -1.71 15.62
CA GLY A 26 4.01 -0.97 16.03
C GLY A 26 2.85 -1.28 15.08
N ASP A 27 1.64 -0.94 15.50
CA ASP A 27 0.44 -1.17 14.69
C ASP A 27 0.60 -0.60 13.27
N HIS A 28 0.12 -1.35 12.29
CA HIS A 28 0.19 -0.96 10.88
C HIS A 28 -0.37 0.47 10.71
N PRO A 29 0.31 1.43 10.04
CA PRO A 29 -0.12 2.83 10.03
C PRO A 29 -1.58 3.08 9.59
N LEU A 30 -2.09 2.24 8.68
CA LEU A 30 -3.50 2.26 8.25
C LEU A 30 -4.51 1.91 9.36
N SER A 31 -4.14 1.11 10.36
CA SER A 31 -5.06 0.74 11.46
C SER A 31 -5.48 1.94 12.31
N ARG A 32 -4.72 3.04 12.24
CA ARG A 32 -5.03 4.30 12.92
C ARG A 32 -6.18 5.06 12.27
N ILE A 33 -6.57 4.69 11.05
CA ILE A 33 -7.65 5.33 10.29
C ILE A 33 -8.95 4.59 10.59
N ALA A 34 -9.87 5.27 11.28
CA ALA A 34 -11.24 4.84 11.49
C ALA A 34 -12.04 5.03 10.19
N ILE A 35 -11.66 4.32 9.12
CA ILE A 35 -12.28 4.48 7.79
C ILE A 35 -13.77 4.12 7.84
N HIS A 36 -14.15 3.15 8.67
CA HIS A 36 -15.54 2.75 8.91
C HIS A 36 -16.41 3.87 9.50
N GLU A 37 -15.82 4.87 10.16
CA GLU A 37 -16.53 6.07 10.66
C GLU A 37 -16.53 7.21 9.63
N ALA A 38 -15.95 7.00 8.44
CA ALA A 38 -15.83 8.05 7.45
C ALA A 38 -17.20 8.43 6.87
N THR A 39 -17.42 9.74 6.79
CA THR A 39 -18.66 10.33 6.26
C THR A 39 -18.38 11.15 5.01
N PHE A 40 -19.42 11.37 4.20
CA PHE A 40 -19.32 12.21 3.01
C PHE A 40 -19.59 13.67 3.37
N ALA A 41 -18.70 14.56 2.95
CA ALA A 41 -18.81 16.02 3.07
C ALA A 41 -18.34 16.69 1.76
N LEU A 42 -18.73 16.09 0.63
CA LEU A 42 -18.33 16.56 -0.70
C LEU A 42 -18.76 18.00 -0.92
N THR A 43 -17.84 18.83 -1.40
CA THR A 43 -18.10 20.25 -1.67
C THR A 43 -17.50 20.65 -3.03
N PRO A 44 -18.20 21.46 -3.84
CA PRO A 44 -17.66 21.95 -5.11
C PRO A 44 -16.48 22.91 -4.92
N LEU A 45 -16.24 23.39 -3.70
CA LEU A 45 -15.14 24.29 -3.37
C LEU A 45 -13.81 23.57 -3.11
N ALA A 46 -13.86 22.26 -2.84
CA ALA A 46 -12.67 21.42 -2.71
C ALA A 46 -12.45 20.62 -4.00
N HIS A 47 -11.19 20.40 -4.36
CA HIS A 47 -10.85 19.57 -5.51
C HIS A 47 -9.60 18.75 -5.26
N VAL A 48 -9.52 17.63 -5.96
CA VAL A 48 -8.32 16.81 -6.09
C VAL A 48 -8.18 16.49 -7.57
N LYS A 49 -6.96 16.56 -8.09
CA LYS A 49 -6.65 16.21 -9.47
C LYS A 49 -5.38 15.38 -9.50
N ALA A 50 -5.39 14.29 -10.23
CA ALA A 50 -4.26 13.40 -10.36
C ALA A 50 -3.75 13.39 -11.80
N SER A 51 -2.43 13.44 -11.97
CA SER A 51 -1.79 13.45 -13.28
C SER A 51 -0.46 12.66 -13.29
N PRO A 52 -0.15 11.94 -14.38
CA PRO A 52 -0.99 11.70 -15.56
C PRO A 52 -2.15 10.73 -15.28
N SER A 53 -3.17 10.71 -16.15
CA SER A 53 -4.33 9.80 -16.00
C SER A 53 -4.06 8.37 -16.48
N ILE A 54 -3.04 8.18 -17.32
CA ILE A 54 -2.62 6.87 -17.83
C ILE A 54 -1.16 6.66 -17.45
N LEU A 55 -0.86 5.51 -16.84
CA LEU A 55 0.46 5.10 -16.39
C LEU A 55 0.97 3.90 -17.21
N GLY A 56 2.25 3.58 -17.09
CA GLY A 56 2.88 2.39 -17.67
C GLY A 56 2.82 2.38 -19.19
N LEU A 57 2.97 3.53 -19.85
CA LEU A 57 2.98 3.59 -21.32
C LEU A 57 4.20 2.87 -21.92
N THR A 58 5.29 2.75 -21.15
CA THR A 58 6.46 1.98 -21.53
C THR A 58 6.28 0.51 -21.14
N THR A 59 6.54 -0.42 -22.06
CA THR A 59 6.48 -1.86 -21.81
C THR A 59 7.35 -2.26 -20.61
N GLY A 60 6.77 -3.00 -19.67
CA GLY A 60 7.47 -3.46 -18.46
C GLY A 60 7.48 -2.47 -17.30
N GLN A 61 6.91 -1.27 -17.46
CA GLN A 61 6.83 -0.28 -16.39
C GLN A 61 5.65 -0.58 -15.44
N ASN A 62 5.97 -1.25 -14.33
CA ASN A 62 5.00 -1.62 -13.28
C ASN A 62 4.95 -0.62 -12.11
N SER A 63 5.61 0.52 -12.23
CA SER A 63 5.50 1.62 -11.27
C SER A 63 5.72 2.98 -11.94
N GLU A 64 5.01 3.99 -11.46
CA GLU A 64 5.09 5.34 -12.01
C GLU A 64 4.73 6.41 -10.98
N TRP A 65 5.27 7.61 -11.15
CA TRP A 65 4.98 8.76 -10.30
C TRP A 65 3.69 9.45 -10.74
N VAL A 66 2.80 9.71 -9.77
CA VAL A 66 1.59 10.50 -9.95
C VAL A 66 1.70 11.76 -9.13
N THR A 67 1.46 12.91 -9.75
CA THR A 67 1.31 14.20 -9.08
C THR A 67 -0.17 14.43 -8.77
N ILE A 68 -0.45 14.70 -7.51
CA ILE A 68 -1.80 14.90 -6.97
C ILE A 68 -1.85 16.32 -6.46
N GLU A 69 -2.63 17.16 -7.12
CA GLU A 69 -2.87 18.54 -6.72
C GLU A 69 -4.24 18.64 -6.07
N TYR A 70 -4.34 19.39 -4.98
CA TYR A 70 -5.58 19.48 -4.22
C TYR A 70 -5.75 20.84 -3.56
N SER A 71 -7.01 21.19 -3.33
CA SER A 71 -7.37 22.38 -2.58
C SER A 71 -8.66 22.21 -1.80
N THR A 72 -8.78 22.95 -0.69
CA THR A 72 -9.99 23.04 0.15
C THR A 72 -10.13 24.47 0.69
N PRO A 73 -11.36 25.00 0.84
CA PRO A 73 -11.58 26.33 1.44
C PRO A 73 -11.38 26.35 2.96
N SER A 74 -11.33 25.20 3.61
CA SER A 74 -11.21 25.08 5.08
C SER A 74 -10.13 24.07 5.43
N PRO A 75 -8.85 24.41 5.21
CA PRO A 75 -7.74 23.50 5.47
C PRO A 75 -7.51 23.28 6.96
N SER A 76 -7.07 22.07 7.29
CA SER A 76 -6.61 21.71 8.62
C SER A 76 -5.30 20.93 8.56
N VAL A 77 -4.58 20.91 9.68
CA VAL A 77 -3.28 20.20 9.80
C VAL A 77 -3.42 18.69 9.77
N ASP A 78 -4.62 18.20 10.07
CA ASP A 78 -4.98 16.78 10.08
C ASP A 78 -5.64 16.32 8.78
N ASP A 79 -5.75 17.19 7.78
CA ASP A 79 -6.21 16.82 6.44
C ASP A 79 -5.23 15.85 5.77
N TRP A 80 -5.75 14.92 5.00
CA TRP A 80 -4.95 13.87 4.38
C TRP A 80 -5.52 13.39 3.05
N ILE A 81 -4.63 12.89 2.19
CA ILE A 81 -4.95 12.26 0.92
C ILE A 81 -4.89 10.74 1.09
N GLY A 82 -5.97 10.06 0.76
CA GLY A 82 -6.04 8.60 0.64
C GLY A 82 -5.95 8.15 -0.81
N VAL A 83 -5.24 7.05 -1.05
CA VAL A 83 -5.14 6.38 -2.36
C VAL A 83 -5.98 5.11 -2.33
N PHE A 84 -6.90 4.97 -3.27
CA PHE A 84 -7.83 3.85 -3.33
C PHE A 84 -7.68 3.10 -4.64
N SER A 85 -7.72 1.77 -4.57
CA SER A 85 -7.97 0.89 -5.70
C SER A 85 -8.89 -0.24 -5.23
N PRO A 86 -10.02 -0.50 -5.92
CA PRO A 86 -10.49 0.17 -7.14
C PRO A 86 -10.84 1.65 -6.94
N ALA A 87 -10.88 2.43 -8.02
CA ALA A 87 -11.16 3.86 -7.97
C ALA A 87 -12.58 4.19 -7.50
N ASN A 88 -13.53 3.26 -7.67
CA ASN A 88 -14.89 3.42 -7.17
C ASN A 88 -15.03 2.87 -5.74
N PHE A 89 -14.25 3.43 -4.81
CA PHE A 89 -14.19 2.97 -3.41
C PHE A 89 -15.49 3.22 -2.63
N SER A 90 -16.30 4.20 -3.05
CA SER A 90 -17.61 4.52 -2.48
C SER A 90 -18.70 3.47 -2.77
N ALA A 91 -18.49 2.55 -3.72
CA ALA A 91 -19.48 1.51 -4.03
C ALA A 91 -19.52 0.39 -2.98
N SER A 92 -18.51 0.31 -2.11
CA SER A 92 -18.50 -0.65 -1.00
C SER A 92 -19.37 -0.14 0.16
N THR A 93 -20.57 -0.71 0.31
CA THR A 93 -21.45 -0.42 1.47
C THR A 93 -21.10 -1.40 2.58
N CYS A 94 -20.65 -0.93 3.75
CA CYS A 94 -20.57 -1.81 4.92
C CYS A 94 -21.95 -1.93 5.57
N PRO A 95 -22.27 -3.10 6.13
CA PRO A 95 -23.30 -3.18 7.14
C PRO A 95 -22.93 -2.24 8.30
N SER A 96 -23.92 -1.56 8.88
CA SER A 96 -23.71 -0.73 10.06
C SER A 96 -23.27 -1.63 11.22
N GLU A 97 -22.16 -1.28 11.87
CA GLU A 97 -21.67 -2.05 13.03
C GLU A 97 -22.58 -1.89 14.25
N ASN A 98 -23.36 -0.80 14.31
CA ASN A 98 -24.37 -0.58 15.34
C ASN A 98 -25.53 0.32 14.84
N PRO A 99 -26.70 0.33 15.53
CA PRO A 99 -27.89 1.07 15.11
C PRO A 99 -27.77 2.60 15.11
N ARG A 100 -26.66 3.16 15.61
CA ARG A 100 -26.42 4.60 15.70
C ARG A 100 -25.52 5.12 14.58
N VAL A 101 -24.99 4.24 13.74
CA VAL A 101 -24.16 4.60 12.59
C VAL A 101 -25.06 4.68 11.36
N TYR A 102 -25.19 5.89 10.81
CA TYR A 102 -26.02 6.17 9.65
C TYR A 102 -25.17 6.19 8.37
N PRO A 103 -25.56 5.43 7.32
CA PRO A 103 -24.93 5.50 5.99
C PRO A 103 -25.02 6.90 5.37
N PRO A 104 -24.16 7.24 4.38
CA PRO A 104 -23.20 6.36 3.71
C PRO A 104 -21.83 6.32 4.42
N LEU A 105 -21.35 5.11 4.71
CA LEU A 105 -20.04 4.83 5.33
C LEU A 105 -19.05 4.39 4.25
N LEU A 106 -17.82 4.90 4.29
CA LEU A 106 -16.75 4.40 3.41
C LEU A 106 -16.07 3.19 4.05
N CYS A 107 -15.93 2.12 3.28
CA CYS A 107 -15.43 0.85 3.80
C CYS A 107 -14.14 0.38 3.18
N SER A 108 -13.88 0.86 1.98
CA SER A 108 -12.65 0.57 1.28
C SER A 108 -11.49 1.18 2.05
N ALA A 109 -10.63 0.34 2.61
CA ALA A 109 -9.39 0.82 3.19
C ALA A 109 -8.49 1.40 2.07
N PRO A 110 -7.85 2.57 2.27
CA PRO A 110 -6.89 3.08 1.31
C PRO A 110 -5.65 2.18 1.27
N ILE A 111 -5.00 2.07 0.10
CA ILE A 111 -3.75 1.33 -0.07
C ILE A 111 -2.59 2.07 0.61
N LYS A 112 -2.65 3.40 0.58
CA LYS A 112 -1.71 4.31 1.24
C LYS A 112 -2.38 5.65 1.50
N PHE A 113 -1.79 6.43 2.39
CA PHE A 113 -2.23 7.78 2.71
C PHE A 113 -1.04 8.68 2.99
N GLN A 114 -1.27 9.99 2.96
CA GLN A 114 -0.31 10.99 3.43
C GLN A 114 -1.06 12.26 3.86
N TYR A 115 -0.52 12.97 4.85
CA TYR A 115 -1.03 14.29 5.23
C TYR A 115 -0.94 15.29 4.07
N ALA A 116 -1.94 16.15 3.97
CA ALA A 116 -2.04 17.19 2.94
C ALA A 116 -0.91 18.24 3.04
N SER A 117 -0.33 18.43 4.23
CA SER A 117 0.75 19.36 4.49
C SER A 117 2.16 18.79 4.24
N TYR A 118 2.30 17.50 3.94
CA TYR A 118 3.59 16.79 3.93
C TYR A 118 4.66 17.43 3.02
N SER A 119 4.31 17.73 1.77
CA SER A 119 5.18 18.44 0.81
C SER A 119 4.72 19.87 0.55
N SER A 120 3.75 20.37 1.31
CA SER A 120 3.17 21.71 1.14
C SER A 120 3.00 22.36 2.51
N PRO A 121 4.08 22.90 3.13
CA PRO A 121 4.04 23.41 4.49
C PRO A 121 3.01 24.54 4.71
N GLN A 122 2.73 25.33 3.68
CA GLN A 122 1.75 26.42 3.70
C GLN A 122 0.30 25.96 3.44
N TYR A 123 0.05 24.64 3.37
CA TYR A 123 -1.29 24.10 3.12
C TYR A 123 -2.31 24.61 4.14
N LYS A 124 -1.93 24.71 5.42
CA LYS A 124 -2.81 25.19 6.49
C LYS A 124 -3.32 26.61 6.24
N ASP A 125 -2.50 27.47 5.65
CA ASP A 125 -2.84 28.87 5.43
C ASP A 125 -3.51 29.11 4.06
N THR A 126 -3.10 28.32 3.06
CA THR A 126 -3.51 28.53 1.66
C THR A 126 -4.64 27.60 1.21
N GLY A 127 -4.82 26.48 1.91
CA GLY A 127 -5.69 25.39 1.51
C GLY A 127 -5.31 24.77 0.17
N LYS A 128 -4.05 24.84 -0.24
CA LYS A 128 -3.53 24.31 -1.51
C LYS A 128 -2.30 23.46 -1.26
N GLY A 129 -2.23 22.31 -1.91
CA GLY A 129 -1.09 21.41 -1.79
C GLY A 129 -0.89 20.53 -3.00
N SER A 130 0.28 19.90 -3.04
CA SER A 130 0.63 18.92 -4.06
C SER A 130 1.46 17.80 -3.44
N LEU A 131 1.14 16.56 -3.81
CA LEU A 131 1.88 15.35 -3.44
C LEU A 131 2.37 14.64 -4.70
N LYS A 132 3.58 14.09 -4.62
CA LYS A 132 4.10 13.18 -5.64
C LYS A 132 4.21 11.79 -5.05
N LEU A 133 3.39 10.86 -5.51
CA LEU A 133 3.34 9.49 -5.01
C LEU A 133 3.75 8.51 -6.10
N GLN A 134 4.59 7.53 -5.75
CA GLN A 134 4.88 6.41 -6.64
C GLN A 134 3.77 5.36 -6.49
N ILE A 135 3.13 5.01 -7.60
CA ILE A 135 2.06 4.01 -7.68
C ILE A 135 2.61 2.79 -8.40
N ILE A 136 2.21 1.61 -7.94
CA ILE A 136 2.60 0.32 -8.53
C ILE A 136 1.39 -0.30 -9.22
N ASN A 137 1.61 -1.01 -10.32
CA ASN A 137 0.56 -1.72 -11.04
C ASN A 137 0.12 -2.98 -10.28
N GLN A 138 -0.90 -2.83 -9.43
CA GLN A 138 -1.46 -3.92 -8.63
C GLN A 138 -2.87 -4.31 -9.12
N ARG A 139 -3.12 -4.19 -10.44
CA ARG A 139 -4.44 -4.28 -11.08
C ARG A 139 -5.33 -3.07 -10.80
N SER A 140 -6.50 -3.07 -11.45
CA SER A 140 -7.57 -2.06 -11.31
C SER A 140 -7.14 -0.61 -11.56
N ASP A 141 -8.08 0.31 -11.44
CA ASP A 141 -7.87 1.75 -11.50
C ASP A 141 -7.65 2.35 -10.10
N PHE A 142 -7.18 3.59 -10.06
CA PHE A 142 -6.90 4.34 -8.84
C PHE A 142 -7.70 5.64 -8.78
N SER A 143 -8.09 6.04 -7.58
CA SER A 143 -8.57 7.38 -7.26
C SER A 143 -7.89 7.92 -6.01
N PHE A 144 -7.83 9.24 -5.91
CA PHE A 144 -7.24 9.96 -4.79
C PHE A 144 -8.34 10.78 -4.14
N ALA A 145 -8.41 10.74 -2.82
CA ALA A 145 -9.47 11.40 -2.07
C ALA A 145 -8.89 12.26 -0.95
N LEU A 146 -9.42 13.48 -0.80
CA LEU A 146 -9.07 14.40 0.27
C LEU A 146 -10.06 14.22 1.41
N PHE A 147 -9.52 14.03 2.61
CA PHE A 147 -10.25 13.92 3.85
C PHE A 147 -9.87 15.03 4.82
N THR A 148 -10.86 15.48 5.59
CA THR A 148 -10.69 16.36 6.75
C THR A 148 -11.11 15.64 8.04
N GLY A 149 -10.86 16.23 9.21
CA GLY A 149 -11.26 15.64 10.51
C GLY A 149 -10.34 14.51 11.00
N GLY A 150 -9.14 14.42 10.41
CA GLY A 150 -8.11 13.49 10.82
C GLY A 150 -8.46 12.03 10.55
N PHE A 151 -7.81 11.15 11.30
CA PHE A 151 -7.95 9.70 11.13
C PHE A 151 -9.08 9.10 11.97
N LEU A 152 -9.51 9.78 13.02
CA LEU A 152 -10.56 9.27 13.91
C LEU A 152 -11.97 9.67 13.46
N ASN A 153 -12.14 10.83 12.82
CA ASN A 153 -13.44 11.28 12.32
C ASN A 153 -13.34 11.75 10.86
N PRO A 154 -12.89 10.89 9.93
CA PRO A 154 -12.59 11.29 8.56
C PRO A 154 -13.84 11.75 7.79
N LYS A 155 -13.72 12.85 7.05
CA LYS A 155 -14.77 13.39 6.19
C LYS A 155 -14.28 13.53 4.77
N LEU A 156 -14.87 12.80 3.83
CA LEU A 156 -14.51 12.86 2.42
C LEU A 156 -15.01 14.17 1.80
N VAL A 157 -14.10 15.06 1.41
CA VAL A 157 -14.45 16.39 0.87
C VAL A 157 -14.28 16.51 -0.64
N ALA A 158 -13.38 15.73 -1.25
CA ALA A 158 -13.17 15.73 -2.69
C ALA A 158 -12.54 14.40 -3.18
N VAL A 159 -12.83 14.03 -4.43
CA VAL A 159 -12.31 12.83 -5.11
C VAL A 159 -11.73 13.25 -6.46
N SER A 160 -10.61 12.65 -6.86
CA SER A 160 -9.93 12.94 -8.11
C SER A 160 -10.55 12.28 -9.33
N ASN A 161 -10.06 12.66 -10.51
CA ASN A 161 -10.15 11.80 -11.70
C ASN A 161 -9.51 10.43 -11.45
N LYS A 162 -9.93 9.45 -12.25
CA LYS A 162 -9.33 8.12 -12.25
C LYS A 162 -7.94 8.15 -12.89
N VAL A 163 -7.05 7.32 -12.38
CA VAL A 163 -5.73 7.02 -12.94
C VAL A 163 -5.63 5.52 -13.15
N VAL A 164 -5.11 5.07 -14.30
CA VAL A 164 -5.06 3.64 -14.64
C VAL A 164 -3.76 3.31 -15.37
N PHE A 165 -3.21 2.12 -15.14
CA PHE A 165 -2.11 1.63 -15.98
C PHE A 165 -2.63 1.26 -17.36
N SER A 166 -1.81 1.42 -18.40
CA SER A 166 -2.13 1.06 -19.78
C SER A 166 -2.63 -0.40 -19.90
N ASN A 167 -2.01 -1.30 -19.12
CA ASN A 167 -2.42 -2.68 -18.94
C ASN A 167 -2.45 -3.04 -17.45
N PRO A 168 -3.59 -2.85 -16.75
CA PRO A 168 -3.69 -3.17 -15.32
C PRO A 168 -3.50 -4.67 -15.04
N ASN A 169 -3.78 -5.53 -16.02
CA ASN A 169 -3.70 -6.98 -15.85
C ASN A 169 -2.32 -7.56 -16.18
N ALA A 170 -1.36 -6.73 -16.58
CA ALA A 170 -0.02 -7.15 -16.98
C ALA A 170 0.64 -8.06 -15.92
N PRO A 171 1.35 -9.13 -16.34
CA PRO A 171 2.10 -9.97 -15.41
C PRO A 171 3.22 -9.15 -14.73
N ALA A 172 3.25 -9.17 -13.40
CA ALA A 172 4.14 -8.34 -12.60
C ALA A 172 4.71 -9.08 -11.38
N TYR A 173 5.81 -8.52 -10.86
CA TYR A 173 6.46 -8.93 -9.61
C TYR A 173 6.88 -10.41 -9.55
N PRO A 174 7.65 -10.92 -10.53
CA PRO A 174 8.12 -12.30 -10.49
C PRO A 174 9.01 -12.53 -9.27
N ARG A 175 8.82 -13.67 -8.61
CA ARG A 175 9.58 -14.15 -7.46
C ARG A 175 10.12 -15.53 -7.78
N LEU A 176 11.40 -15.72 -7.47
CA LEU A 176 12.07 -17.01 -7.61
C LEU A 176 12.08 -17.73 -6.27
N ALA A 177 11.79 -19.02 -6.29
CA ALA A 177 11.96 -19.90 -5.14
C ALA A 177 12.50 -21.24 -5.59
N GLN A 178 13.31 -21.88 -4.74
CA GLN A 178 13.79 -23.23 -5.02
C GLN A 178 12.61 -24.20 -5.13
N GLY A 179 12.64 -25.05 -6.14
CA GLY A 179 11.65 -26.09 -6.34
C GLY A 179 11.86 -27.28 -5.40
N LYS A 180 11.26 -28.41 -5.77
CA LYS A 180 11.32 -29.63 -4.94
C LYS A 180 12.68 -30.33 -4.99
N LYS A 181 13.48 -30.04 -6.03
CA LYS A 181 14.80 -30.62 -6.27
C LYS A 181 15.85 -29.52 -6.37
N TRP A 182 17.12 -29.91 -6.27
CA TRP A 182 18.26 -29.00 -6.35
C TRP A 182 18.39 -28.33 -7.73
N ASP A 183 17.87 -28.99 -8.77
CA ASP A 183 17.89 -28.58 -10.18
C ASP A 183 16.56 -27.96 -10.65
N GLU A 184 15.64 -27.65 -9.73
CA GLU A 184 14.34 -27.06 -10.03
C GLU A 184 14.22 -25.66 -9.40
N MET A 185 13.72 -24.70 -10.18
CA MET A 185 13.40 -23.36 -9.71
C MET A 185 11.98 -22.99 -10.14
N THR A 186 11.23 -22.38 -9.24
CA THR A 186 9.86 -21.92 -9.50
C THR A 186 9.84 -20.42 -9.75
N VAL A 187 9.00 -20.00 -10.68
CA VAL A 187 8.71 -18.59 -10.97
C VAL A 187 7.25 -18.34 -10.59
N THR A 188 7.02 -17.47 -9.61
CA THR A 188 5.67 -17.05 -9.22
C THR A 188 5.51 -15.57 -9.55
N TRP A 189 4.43 -15.20 -10.23
CA TRP A 189 4.08 -13.81 -10.53
C TRP A 189 2.60 -13.58 -10.31
N THR A 190 2.17 -12.31 -10.40
CA THR A 190 0.76 -11.95 -10.30
C THR A 190 0.31 -11.28 -11.59
N SER A 191 -0.90 -11.60 -12.06
CA SER A 191 -1.53 -10.95 -13.21
C SER A 191 -3.01 -10.71 -12.94
N GLY A 192 -3.69 -9.99 -13.82
CA GLY A 192 -5.14 -9.86 -13.79
C GLY A 192 -5.86 -10.69 -14.85
N TYR A 193 -5.15 -11.56 -15.57
CA TYR A 193 -5.76 -12.42 -16.59
C TYR A 193 -6.31 -13.69 -15.94
N GLY A 194 -7.59 -13.95 -16.15
CA GLY A 194 -8.19 -15.24 -15.81
C GLY A 194 -7.75 -16.35 -16.77
N ILE A 195 -7.86 -17.61 -16.35
CA ILE A 195 -7.49 -18.77 -17.19
C ILE A 195 -8.31 -18.88 -18.49
N SER A 196 -9.51 -18.29 -18.52
CA SER A 196 -10.35 -18.20 -19.73
C SER A 196 -9.94 -17.07 -20.67
N GLU A 197 -9.13 -16.12 -20.21
CA GLU A 197 -8.70 -14.95 -20.97
C GLU A 197 -7.32 -15.15 -21.60
N ALA A 198 -6.39 -15.80 -20.90
CA ALA A 198 -5.06 -16.10 -21.38
C ALA A 198 -4.48 -17.38 -20.75
N GLU A 199 -3.73 -18.15 -21.53
CA GLU A 199 -2.97 -19.30 -21.04
C GLU A 199 -1.62 -18.82 -20.45
N PRO A 200 -1.37 -18.99 -19.14
CA PRO A 200 -0.15 -18.51 -18.52
C PRO A 200 1.03 -19.48 -18.77
N PHE A 201 2.17 -18.93 -19.18
CA PHE A 201 3.41 -19.69 -19.39
C PHE A 201 4.64 -18.85 -19.03
N VAL A 202 5.77 -19.53 -18.82
CA VAL A 202 7.10 -18.93 -18.70
C VAL A 202 7.91 -19.35 -19.92
N GLU A 203 8.53 -18.39 -20.60
CA GLU A 203 9.53 -18.63 -21.63
C GLU A 203 10.92 -18.47 -21.01
N TRP A 204 11.75 -19.52 -21.06
CA TRP A 204 13.04 -19.55 -20.38
C TRP A 204 14.06 -20.45 -21.10
N GLY A 205 15.34 -20.24 -20.82
CA GLY A 205 16.44 -21.03 -21.37
C GLY A 205 17.81 -20.47 -21.01
N PRO A 206 18.90 -21.15 -21.37
CA PRO A 206 20.25 -20.62 -21.22
C PRO A 206 20.42 -19.31 -22.01
N LYS A 207 21.20 -18.37 -21.46
CA LYS A 207 21.47 -17.10 -22.15
C LYS A 207 22.16 -17.37 -23.49
N GLY A 208 21.55 -16.92 -24.59
CA GLY A 208 22.06 -17.08 -25.95
C GLY A 208 21.69 -18.41 -26.63
N GLY A 209 20.91 -19.26 -25.98
CA GLY A 209 20.30 -20.45 -26.59
C GLY A 209 18.84 -20.23 -26.97
N ASP A 210 18.24 -21.27 -27.56
CA ASP A 210 16.81 -21.27 -27.89
C ASP A 210 15.95 -21.39 -26.61
N PRO A 211 14.98 -20.50 -26.39
CA PRO A 211 14.10 -20.59 -25.24
C PRO A 211 13.04 -21.68 -25.44
N ILE A 212 12.58 -22.24 -24.33
CA ILE A 212 11.44 -23.16 -24.29
C ILE A 212 10.32 -22.54 -23.45
N ARG A 213 9.08 -23.01 -23.68
CA ARG A 213 7.91 -22.60 -22.90
C ARG A 213 7.53 -23.70 -21.92
N SER A 214 7.21 -23.29 -20.69
CA SER A 214 6.67 -24.18 -19.67
C SER A 214 5.35 -23.61 -19.14
N PRO A 215 4.32 -24.45 -18.93
CA PRO A 215 3.02 -24.00 -18.44
C PRO A 215 3.12 -23.51 -16.99
N ALA A 216 2.14 -22.71 -16.58
CA ALA A 216 2.00 -22.29 -15.19
C ALA A 216 0.66 -22.71 -14.59
N GLY A 217 0.71 -23.07 -13.30
CA GLY A 217 -0.50 -23.27 -12.50
C GLY A 217 -1.12 -21.92 -12.12
N TYR A 218 -2.44 -21.92 -11.93
CA TYR A 218 -3.22 -20.75 -11.57
C TYR A 218 -3.91 -20.96 -10.21
N THR A 219 -3.92 -19.94 -9.38
CA THR A 219 -4.58 -19.95 -8.06
C THR A 219 -5.33 -18.64 -7.85
N ASP A 220 -6.63 -18.75 -7.61
CA ASP A 220 -7.49 -17.64 -7.14
C ASP A 220 -7.72 -17.76 -5.63
N PHE A 221 -7.76 -16.61 -4.96
CA PHE A 221 -8.08 -16.47 -3.52
C PHE A 221 -9.36 -15.64 -3.35
#